data_AF-A0A251RLL1-F1
#
_entry.id   AF-A0A251RLL1-F1
#
_cell.length_a   1.000
_cell.length_b   1.000
_cell.length_c   1.000
_cell.angle_alpha   90.00
_cell.angle_beta   90.00
_cell.angle_gamma   90.00
#
_symmetry.space_group_name_H-M   'P 1'
#
loop_
_entity.id
_entity.type
_entity.pdbx_description
1 polymer ?
#
loop_
_entity_poly.entity_id
_entity_poly.type
_entity_poly.pdbx_seq_one_letter_code
_entity_poly.pdbx_strand_id
1 'polypeptide(L)'
;MEAFRLFPQNPHFRPLDTLNESARERHAIYKMVDFSGVFENMCRLRRDHPRTEFQDQLEILLELETHGFDVHSLRSRLMEMLSCKDKREALETGSKDPEDHLEIECVKVQERKIHIMLIDCQINELREKRERLVKENEESTMNIAAWEKEVAEIEEAKCECDRKFYELANARY
;
A
#
# COMPACT_ATOMS: atom_id res chain seq x y z
N MET A 1 -3.01 47.39 -9.79
CA MET A 1 -2.89 46.21 -10.66
C MET A 1 -1.50 45.62 -10.48
N GLU A 2 -1.38 44.60 -9.63
CA GLU A 2 -0.10 43.92 -9.33
C GLU A 2 0.50 43.25 -10.57
N ALA A 3 -0.36 42.81 -11.50
CA ALA A 3 0.02 42.22 -12.77
C ALA A 3 1.09 43.02 -13.52
N PHE A 4 0.93 44.34 -13.67
CA PHE A 4 1.87 45.20 -14.40
C PHE A 4 3.17 45.50 -13.64
N ARG A 5 3.21 45.24 -12.33
CA ARG A 5 4.47 45.31 -11.56
C ARG A 5 5.30 44.05 -11.75
N LEU A 6 4.64 42.90 -11.83
CA LEU A 6 5.29 41.60 -12.02
C LEU A 6 5.62 41.30 -13.48
N PHE A 7 4.75 41.77 -14.39
CA PHE A 7 4.86 41.62 -15.83
C PHE A 7 4.69 43.00 -16.48
N PRO A 8 5.75 43.81 -16.55
CA PRO A 8 5.70 45.09 -17.25
C PRO A 8 5.26 44.91 -18.71
N GLN A 9 4.31 45.73 -19.16
CA GLN A 9 3.71 45.62 -20.50
C GLN A 9 3.93 46.91 -21.30
N ASN A 10 4.16 46.78 -22.60
CA ASN A 10 4.22 47.91 -23.55
C ASN A 10 3.43 47.59 -24.83
N PRO A 11 2.09 47.42 -24.74
CA PRO A 11 1.25 47.06 -25.87
C PRO A 11 1.17 48.17 -26.91
N HIS A 12 1.14 47.78 -28.19
CA HIS A 12 1.17 48.72 -29.30
C HIS A 12 -0.20 49.26 -29.68
N PHE A 13 -1.29 48.55 -29.35
CA PHE A 13 -2.69 48.91 -29.65
C PHE A 13 -3.05 49.26 -31.10
N ARG A 14 -2.14 49.07 -32.07
CA ARG A 14 -2.37 49.26 -33.52
C ARG A 14 -3.74 48.81 -34.08
N PRO A 15 -4.35 47.67 -33.64
CA PRO A 15 -5.70 47.32 -34.12
C PRO A 15 -6.77 48.38 -33.85
N LEU A 16 -6.54 49.30 -32.91
CA LEU A 16 -7.45 50.37 -32.51
C LEU A 16 -7.25 51.68 -33.29
N ASP A 17 -6.31 51.74 -34.24
CA ASP A 17 -5.97 52.97 -34.98
C ASP A 17 -7.12 53.51 -35.85
N THR A 18 -8.11 52.66 -36.16
CA THR A 18 -9.32 53.04 -36.91
C THR A 18 -10.36 53.76 -36.06
N LEU A 19 -10.22 53.75 -34.74
CA LEU A 19 -11.15 54.37 -33.80
C LEU A 19 -10.79 55.84 -33.55
N ASN A 20 -11.81 56.66 -33.25
CA ASN A 20 -11.56 57.99 -32.72
C ASN A 20 -10.85 57.93 -31.36
N GLU A 21 -10.19 59.01 -30.98
CA GLU A 21 -9.34 59.07 -29.79
C GLU A 21 -10.04 58.58 -28.51
N SER A 22 -11.26 59.07 -28.26
CA SER A 22 -12.05 58.69 -27.09
C SER A 22 -12.41 57.20 -27.08
N ALA A 23 -12.76 56.63 -28.23
CA ALA A 23 -13.05 55.21 -28.35
C ALA A 23 -11.78 54.35 -28.22
N ARG A 24 -10.67 54.78 -28.82
CA ARG A 24 -9.37 54.11 -28.74
C ARG A 24 -8.86 54.04 -27.30
N GLU A 25 -8.93 55.14 -26.57
CA GLU A 25 -8.53 55.20 -25.15
C GLU A 25 -9.35 54.22 -24.30
N ARG A 26 -10.68 54.22 -24.45
CA ARG A 26 -11.55 53.28 -23.72
C ARG A 26 -11.20 51.83 -24.01
N HIS A 27 -10.95 51.47 -25.27
CA HIS A 27 -10.59 50.10 -25.63
C HIS A 27 -9.21 49.72 -25.08
N ALA A 28 -8.22 50.63 -25.14
CA ALA A 28 -6.90 50.40 -24.57
C ALA A 28 -6.99 50.14 -23.05
N ILE A 29 -7.76 50.96 -22.32
CA ILE A 29 -8.00 50.75 -20.88
C ILE A 29 -8.66 49.38 -20.63
N TYR A 30 -9.67 49.02 -21.42
CA TYR A 30 -10.34 47.72 -21.29
C TYR A 30 -9.36 46.56 -21.46
N LYS A 31 -8.49 46.59 -22.47
CA LYS A 31 -7.46 45.56 -22.67
C LYS A 31 -6.44 45.49 -21.53
N MET A 32 -6.07 46.64 -20.94
CA MET A 32 -5.22 46.64 -19.75
C MET A 32 -5.92 45.98 -18.55
N VAL A 33 -7.23 46.21 -18.39
CA VAL A 33 -8.04 45.56 -17.34
C VAL A 33 -8.12 44.06 -17.60
N ASP A 34 -8.37 43.62 -18.84
CA ASP A 34 -8.42 42.20 -19.21
C ASP A 34 -7.12 41.47 -18.84
N PHE A 35 -5.95 42.05 -19.16
CA PHE A 35 -4.66 41.46 -18.80
C PHE A 35 -4.49 41.30 -17.27
N SER A 36 -4.84 42.34 -16.50
CA SER A 36 -4.81 42.25 -15.03
C SER A 36 -5.81 41.21 -14.51
N GLY A 37 -6.99 41.12 -15.13
CA GLY A 37 -8.02 40.15 -14.81
C GLY A 37 -7.54 38.72 -15.03
N VAL A 38 -6.86 38.44 -16.14
CA VAL A 38 -6.28 37.10 -16.40
C VAL A 38 -5.24 36.74 -15.32
N PHE A 39 -4.37 37.66 -14.94
CA PHE A 39 -3.41 37.42 -13.87
C PHE A 39 -4.09 37.10 -12.53
N GLU A 40 -5.11 37.89 -12.15
CA GLU A 40 -5.85 37.69 -10.91
C GLU A 40 -6.63 36.38 -10.92
N ASN A 41 -7.28 36.04 -12.04
CA ASN A 41 -7.99 34.78 -12.22
C ASN A 41 -7.02 33.60 -12.14
N MET A 42 -5.87 33.67 -12.81
CA MET A 42 -4.83 32.64 -12.72
C MET A 42 -4.38 32.39 -11.28
N CYS A 43 -4.19 33.45 -10.48
CA CYS A 43 -3.85 33.34 -9.06
C CYS A 43 -4.96 32.67 -8.22
N ARG A 44 -6.21 32.73 -8.68
CA ARG A 44 -7.37 32.10 -8.03
C ARG A 44 -7.67 30.70 -8.54
N LEU A 45 -7.22 30.32 -9.74
CA LEU A 45 -7.48 29.02 -10.33
C LEU A 45 -7.02 27.90 -9.40
N ARG A 46 -7.91 26.94 -9.17
CA ARG A 46 -7.66 25.75 -8.36
C ARG A 46 -7.75 24.50 -9.21
N ARG A 47 -7.28 23.38 -8.65
CA ARG A 47 -7.31 22.08 -9.32
C ARG A 47 -8.72 21.62 -9.67
N ASP A 48 -9.69 21.88 -8.79
CA ASP A 48 -11.09 21.48 -8.90
C ASP A 48 -11.90 22.36 -9.87
N HIS A 49 -11.35 23.50 -10.29
CA HIS A 49 -11.99 24.32 -11.31
C HIS A 49 -12.04 23.58 -12.66
N PRO A 50 -13.12 23.77 -13.45
CA PRO A 50 -13.29 23.14 -14.74
C PRO A 50 -12.20 23.58 -15.73
N ARG A 51 -11.88 22.70 -16.69
CA ARG A 51 -10.88 22.99 -17.73
C ARG A 51 -11.24 24.23 -18.55
N THR A 52 -12.53 24.49 -18.73
CA THR A 52 -13.05 25.65 -19.47
C THR A 52 -12.54 26.97 -18.90
N GLU A 53 -12.48 27.12 -17.57
CA GLU A 53 -11.97 28.36 -16.95
C GLU A 53 -10.52 28.67 -17.35
N PHE A 54 -9.67 27.66 -17.54
CA PHE A 54 -8.29 27.83 -18.02
C PHE A 54 -8.26 28.19 -19.50
N GLN A 55 -9.14 27.58 -20.30
CA GLN A 55 -9.25 27.83 -21.74
C GLN A 55 -9.75 29.25 -22.01
N ASP A 56 -10.74 29.71 -21.24
CA ASP A 56 -11.26 31.08 -21.31
C ASP A 56 -10.13 32.10 -21.05
N GLN A 57 -9.27 31.87 -20.05
CA GLN A 57 -8.12 32.74 -19.79
C GLN A 57 -7.10 32.71 -20.94
N LEU A 58 -6.84 31.55 -21.53
CA LEU A 58 -5.93 31.40 -22.66
C LEU A 58 -6.46 32.11 -23.91
N GLU A 59 -7.77 32.10 -24.14
CA GLU A 59 -8.43 32.81 -25.24
C GLU A 59 -8.30 34.33 -25.08
N ILE A 60 -8.52 34.86 -23.87
CA ILE A 60 -8.31 36.28 -23.57
C ILE A 60 -6.85 36.68 -23.83
N LEU A 61 -5.87 35.86 -23.41
CA LEU A 61 -4.46 36.13 -23.69
C LEU A 61 -4.14 36.14 -25.19
N LEU A 62 -4.75 35.24 -25.96
CA LEU A 62 -4.57 35.20 -27.41
C LEU A 62 -5.10 36.50 -28.06
N GLU A 63 -6.25 37.00 -27.60
CA GLU A 63 -6.77 38.28 -28.09
C GLU A 63 -5.86 39.46 -27.69
N LEU A 64 -5.34 39.47 -26.47
CA LEU A 64 -4.42 40.50 -25.98
C LEU A 64 -3.09 40.52 -26.75
N GLU A 65 -2.58 39.36 -27.15
CA GLU A 65 -1.36 39.25 -27.97
C GLU A 65 -1.49 40.05 -29.28
N THR A 66 -2.68 40.07 -29.89
CA THR A 66 -2.94 40.85 -31.12
C THR A 66 -2.85 42.37 -30.92
N HIS A 67 -2.97 42.84 -29.67
CA HIS A 67 -2.84 44.24 -29.29
C HIS A 67 -1.42 44.60 -28.81
N GLY A 68 -0.49 43.63 -28.83
CA GLY A 68 0.92 43.81 -28.50
C GLY A 68 1.29 43.51 -27.05
N PHE A 69 0.42 42.83 -26.30
CA PHE A 69 0.75 42.36 -24.95
C PHE A 69 1.75 41.20 -25.00
N ASP A 70 2.74 41.22 -24.11
CA ASP A 70 3.58 40.06 -23.83
C ASP A 70 2.83 39.11 -22.89
N VAL A 71 2.22 38.09 -23.49
CA VAL A 71 1.42 37.07 -22.78
C VAL A 71 2.18 35.79 -22.52
N HIS A 72 3.44 35.66 -22.97
CA HIS A 72 4.14 34.39 -22.99
C HIS A 72 4.23 33.75 -21.60
N SER A 73 4.63 34.55 -20.61
CA SER A 73 4.79 34.07 -19.22
C SER A 73 3.49 33.57 -18.61
N LEU A 74 2.38 34.30 -18.81
CA LEU A 74 1.07 33.92 -18.29
C LEU A 74 0.51 32.70 -19.03
N ARG A 75 0.66 32.66 -20.35
CA ARG A 75 0.24 31.53 -21.20
C ARG A 75 0.96 30.24 -20.82
N SER A 76 2.29 30.29 -20.68
CA SER A 76 3.10 29.13 -20.28
C SER A 76 2.67 28.60 -18.91
N ARG A 77 2.42 29.49 -17.95
CA ARG A 77 1.96 29.10 -16.60
C ARG A 77 0.57 28.43 -16.62
N LEU A 78 -0.37 28.95 -17.40
CA LEU A 78 -1.69 28.30 -17.56
C LEU A 78 -1.58 26.92 -18.21
N MET A 79 -0.72 26.78 -19.23
CA MET A 79 -0.46 25.50 -19.89
C MET A 79 0.20 24.49 -18.95
N GLU A 80 1.13 24.92 -18.11
CA GLU A 80 1.73 24.07 -17.07
C GLU A 80 0.69 23.60 -16.05
N MET A 81 -0.21 24.49 -15.61
CA MET A 81 -1.31 24.11 -14.70
C MET A 81 -2.24 23.06 -15.34
N LEU A 82 -2.57 23.21 -16.63
CA LEU A 82 -3.33 22.20 -17.39
C LEU A 82 -2.58 20.88 -17.49
N SER A 83 -1.28 20.90 -17.82
CA SER A 83 -0.46 19.68 -17.88
C SER A 83 -0.42 18.95 -16.54
N CYS A 84 -0.33 19.68 -15.42
CA CYS A 84 -0.40 19.09 -14.08
C CYS A 84 -1.76 18.43 -13.80
N LYS A 85 -2.87 19.03 -14.23
CA LYS A 85 -4.21 18.40 -14.13
C LYS A 85 -4.26 17.10 -14.94
N ASP A 86 -3.83 17.14 -16.20
CA ASP A 86 -3.86 15.99 -17.11
C ASP A 86 -3.00 14.83 -16.58
N LYS A 87 -1.80 15.13 -16.08
CA LYS A 87 -0.92 14.14 -15.42
C LYS A 87 -1.58 13.52 -14.19
N ARG A 88 -2.27 14.32 -13.38
CA ARG A 88 -2.92 13.84 -12.17
C ARG A 88 -4.08 12.90 -12.49
N GLU A 89 -4.91 13.23 -13.48
CA GLU A 89 -6.00 12.39 -13.95
C GLU A 89 -5.48 11.05 -14.52
N ALA A 90 -4.39 11.09 -15.28
CA ALA A 90 -3.71 9.89 -15.76
C ALA A 90 -3.19 9.00 -14.60
N LEU A 91 -2.65 9.61 -13.54
CA LEU A 91 -2.21 8.87 -12.35
C LEU A 91 -3.40 8.27 -11.57
N GLU A 92 -4.51 8.98 -11.43
CA GLU A 92 -5.71 8.48 -10.73
C GLU A 92 -6.42 7.36 -11.49
N THR A 93 -6.34 7.38 -12.82
CA THR A 93 -6.83 6.26 -13.64
C THR A 93 -5.88 5.07 -13.59
N GLY A 94 -4.57 5.31 -13.58
CA GLY A 94 -3.55 4.26 -13.45
C GLY A 94 -3.41 3.67 -12.05
N SER A 95 -3.82 4.37 -10.98
CA SER A 95 -3.67 3.90 -9.59
C SER A 95 -4.75 2.92 -9.14
N LYS A 96 -5.85 2.80 -9.89
CA LYS A 96 -6.94 1.86 -9.54
C LYS A 96 -6.49 0.41 -9.55
N ASP A 97 -5.76 0.02 -10.59
CA ASP A 97 -5.25 -1.35 -10.74
C ASP A 97 -4.30 -1.80 -9.61
N PRO A 98 -3.26 -1.04 -9.24
CA PRO A 98 -2.41 -1.40 -8.10
C PRO A 98 -3.13 -1.32 -6.74
N GLU A 99 -4.12 -0.44 -6.57
CA GLU A 99 -4.96 -0.39 -5.36
C GLU A 99 -5.81 -1.66 -5.22
N ASP A 100 -6.48 -2.08 -6.30
CA ASP A 100 -7.26 -3.32 -6.35
C ASP A 100 -6.37 -4.55 -6.09
N HIS A 101 -5.19 -4.60 -6.72
CA HIS A 101 -4.22 -5.67 -6.48
C HIS A 101 -3.73 -5.72 -5.03
N LEU A 102 -3.48 -4.57 -4.41
CA LEU A 102 -3.07 -4.49 -3.01
C LEU A 102 -4.17 -5.01 -2.08
N GLU A 103 -5.42 -4.62 -2.31
CA GLU A 103 -6.56 -5.09 -1.50
C GLU A 103 -6.72 -6.60 -1.59
N ILE A 104 -6.68 -7.17 -2.80
CA ILE A 104 -6.75 -8.62 -3.03
C ILE A 104 -5.62 -9.36 -2.30
N GLU A 105 -4.38 -8.89 -2.41
CA GLU A 105 -3.25 -9.53 -1.73
C GLU A 105 -3.33 -9.40 -0.21
N CYS A 106 -3.85 -8.29 0.33
CA CYS A 106 -4.07 -8.14 1.76
C CYS A 106 -5.04 -9.19 2.31
N VAL A 107 -6.15 -9.44 1.61
CA VAL A 107 -7.12 -10.48 1.98
C VAL A 107 -6.47 -11.87 1.97
N LYS A 108 -5.76 -12.22 0.90
CA LYS A 108 -5.05 -13.52 0.82
C LYS A 108 -4.04 -13.70 1.94
N VAL A 109 -3.30 -12.65 2.31
CA VAL A 109 -2.34 -12.69 3.42
C VAL A 109 -3.05 -12.93 4.75
N GLN A 110 -4.20 -12.31 4.99
CA GLN A 110 -5.00 -12.55 6.20
C GLN A 110 -5.52 -13.98 6.27
N GLU A 111 -6.06 -14.51 5.18
CA GLU A 111 -6.51 -15.91 5.10
C GLU A 111 -5.37 -16.89 5.40
N ARG A 112 -4.19 -16.67 4.79
CA ARG A 112 -3.00 -17.50 5.06
C ARG A 112 -2.57 -17.42 6.52
N LYS A 113 -2.63 -16.25 7.15
CA LYS A 113 -2.31 -16.11 8.58
C LYS A 113 -3.26 -16.94 9.46
N ILE A 114 -4.55 -16.94 9.16
CA ILE A 114 -5.54 -17.77 9.87
C ILE A 114 -5.19 -19.25 9.72
N HIS A 115 -4.88 -19.69 8.50
CA HIS A 115 -4.47 -21.08 8.26
C HIS A 115 -3.17 -21.46 8.98
N ILE A 116 -2.17 -20.57 8.99
CA ILE A 116 -0.92 -20.78 9.73
C ILE A 116 -1.22 -20.97 11.23
N MET A 117 -2.05 -20.08 11.82
CA MET A 117 -2.45 -20.21 13.23
C MET A 117 -3.15 -21.54 13.51
N LEU A 118 -4.02 -22.01 12.63
CA LEU A 118 -4.71 -23.29 12.79
C LEU A 118 -3.72 -24.46 12.75
N ILE A 119 -2.76 -24.43 11.82
CA ILE A 119 -1.69 -25.43 11.72
C ILE A 119 -0.84 -25.43 12.98
N ASP A 120 -0.47 -24.27 13.50
CA ASP A 120 0.32 -24.14 14.73
C ASP A 120 -0.42 -24.74 15.94
N CYS A 121 -1.74 -24.53 16.05
CA CYS A 121 -2.57 -25.17 17.07
C CYS A 121 -2.52 -26.70 16.94
N GLN A 122 -2.71 -27.25 15.74
CA GLN A 122 -2.64 -28.70 15.50
C GLN A 122 -1.27 -29.29 15.82
N ILE A 123 -0.19 -28.57 15.49
CA ILE A 123 1.18 -28.97 15.84
C ILE A 123 1.34 -29.06 17.37
N ASN A 124 0.80 -28.10 18.12
CA ASN A 124 0.89 -28.10 19.58
C ASN A 124 0.11 -29.28 20.20
N GLU A 125 -1.12 -29.54 19.74
CA GLU A 125 -1.92 -30.69 20.20
C GLU A 125 -1.18 -32.02 19.95
N LEU A 126 -0.56 -32.18 18.78
CA LEU A 126 0.21 -33.36 18.44
C LEU A 126 1.48 -33.49 19.30
N ARG A 127 2.14 -32.37 19.64
CA ARG A 127 3.30 -32.36 20.55
C ARG A 127 2.92 -32.81 21.95
N GLU A 128 1.82 -32.29 22.50
CA GLU A 128 1.33 -32.70 23.82
C GLU A 128 0.95 -34.18 23.85
N LYS A 129 0.25 -34.66 22.81
CA LYS A 129 -0.09 -36.09 22.68
C LYS A 129 1.16 -36.96 22.61
N ARG A 130 2.18 -36.54 21.86
CA ARG A 130 3.46 -37.24 21.78
C ARG A 130 4.15 -37.30 23.14
N GLU A 131 4.18 -36.20 23.90
CA GLU A 131 4.80 -36.17 25.22
C GLU A 131 4.13 -37.12 26.20
N ARG A 132 2.79 -37.19 26.20
CA ARG A 132 2.06 -38.18 27.03
C ARG A 132 2.42 -39.61 26.67
N LEU A 133 2.39 -39.95 25.39
CA LEU A 133 2.73 -41.30 24.92
C LEU A 133 4.18 -41.70 25.24
N VAL A 134 5.12 -40.75 25.20
CA VAL A 134 6.50 -41.02 25.61
C VAL A 134 6.57 -41.38 27.09
N LYS A 135 5.90 -40.64 27.98
CA LYS A 135 5.87 -40.93 29.42
C LYS A 135 5.23 -42.28 29.73
N GLU A 136 4.08 -42.57 29.12
CA GLU A 136 3.38 -43.85 29.28
C GLU A 136 4.26 -45.03 28.80
N ASN A 137 5.02 -44.84 27.73
CA ASN A 137 5.92 -45.85 27.21
C ASN A 137 7.16 -46.04 28.10
N GLU A 138 7.72 -44.97 28.66
CA GLU A 138 8.82 -45.04 29.63
C GLU A 138 8.40 -45.82 30.89
N GLU A 139 7.23 -45.52 31.44
CA GLU A 139 6.66 -46.25 32.59
C GLU A 139 6.42 -47.73 32.25
N SER A 140 5.82 -48.01 31.09
CA SER A 140 5.62 -49.38 30.61
C SER A 140 6.95 -50.13 30.46
N THR A 141 8.00 -49.46 29.98
CA THR A 141 9.34 -50.05 29.84
C THR A 141 9.96 -50.37 31.21
N MET A 142 9.80 -49.48 32.20
CA MET A 142 10.24 -49.75 33.58
C MET A 142 9.50 -50.95 34.20
N ASN A 143 8.19 -51.04 33.99
CA ASN A 143 7.38 -52.15 34.47
C ASN A 143 7.79 -53.48 33.84
N ILE A 144 8.04 -53.51 32.52
CA ILE A 144 8.56 -54.70 31.82
C ILE A 144 9.88 -55.16 32.46
N ALA A 145 10.84 -54.24 32.64
CA ALA A 145 12.13 -54.59 33.25
C ALA A 145 12.00 -55.12 34.69
N ALA A 146 11.06 -54.58 35.48
CA ALA A 146 10.77 -55.06 36.83
C ALA A 146 10.19 -56.48 36.82
N TRP A 147 9.22 -56.76 35.95
CA TRP A 147 8.63 -58.09 35.81
C TRP A 147 9.63 -59.12 35.26
N GLU A 148 10.48 -58.75 34.30
CA GLU A 148 11.55 -59.61 33.81
C GLU A 148 12.49 -60.06 34.94
N LYS A 149 12.83 -59.15 35.85
CA LYS A 149 13.62 -59.45 37.04
C LYS A 149 12.89 -60.42 37.98
N GLU A 150 11.62 -60.16 38.28
CA GLU A 150 10.82 -61.04 39.17
C GLU A 150 10.66 -62.44 38.58
N VAL A 151 10.44 -62.55 37.26
CA VAL A 151 10.39 -63.83 36.55
C VAL A 151 11.71 -64.58 36.71
N ALA A 152 12.86 -63.92 36.52
CA ALA A 152 14.17 -64.53 36.68
C ALA A 152 14.42 -65.03 38.11
N GLU A 153 14.04 -64.25 39.14
CA GLU A 153 14.14 -64.67 40.55
C GLU A 153 13.29 -65.91 40.85
N ILE A 154 12.07 -65.96 40.31
CA ILE A 154 11.18 -67.13 40.44
C ILE A 154 11.76 -68.36 39.73
N GLU A 155 12.32 -68.20 38.53
CA GLU A 155 12.95 -69.29 37.78
C GLU A 155 14.17 -69.85 38.51
N GLU A 156 15.00 -68.99 39.11
CA GLU A 156 16.14 -69.41 39.93
C GLU A 156 15.67 -70.20 41.16
N ALA A 157 14.65 -69.71 41.87
CA ALA A 157 14.09 -70.39 43.03
C ALA A 157 13.50 -71.78 42.68
N LYS A 158 12.84 -71.91 41.51
CA LYS A 158 12.36 -73.20 41.01
C LYS A 158 13.53 -74.16 40.75
N CYS A 159 14.57 -73.71 40.06
CA CYS A 159 15.77 -74.50 39.80
C CYS A 159 16.43 -74.97 41.11
N GLU A 160 16.47 -74.12 42.13
CA GLU A 160 17.03 -74.47 43.44
C GLU A 160 16.17 -75.53 44.16
N CYS A 161 14.85 -75.41 44.12
CA CYS A 161 13.92 -76.41 44.63
C CYS A 161 14.09 -77.77 43.95
N ASP A 162 14.15 -77.78 42.61
CA ASP A 162 14.37 -78.99 41.84
C ASP A 162 15.71 -79.65 42.22
N ARG A 163 16.78 -78.87 42.33
CA ARG A 163 18.09 -79.36 42.77
C ARG A 163 18.03 -79.99 44.17
N LYS A 164 17.42 -79.31 45.14
CA LYS A 164 17.22 -79.83 46.51
C LYS A 164 16.42 -81.13 46.51
N PHE A 165 15.37 -81.21 45.69
CA PHE A 165 14.57 -82.42 45.54
C PHE A 165 15.42 -83.60 45.01
N TYR A 166 16.20 -83.37 43.95
CA TYR A 166 17.11 -84.39 43.41
C TYR A 166 18.18 -84.84 44.40
N GLU A 167 18.75 -83.92 45.18
CA GLU A 167 19.73 -84.23 46.22
C GLU A 167 19.11 -85.11 47.33
N LEU A 168 17.92 -84.75 47.82
CA LEU A 168 17.19 -85.52 48.84
C LEU A 168 16.78 -86.91 48.35
N ALA A 169 16.29 -87.02 47.11
CA ALA A 169 15.86 -88.29 46.54
C ALA A 169 17.00 -89.31 46.34
N ASN A 170 18.24 -88.83 46.18
CA ASN A 170 19.42 -89.66 45.91
C ASN A 170 20.36 -89.83 47.12
N ALA A 171 20.00 -89.26 48.28
CA ALA A 171 20.77 -89.46 49.51
C ALA A 171 20.62 -90.92 49.99
N ARG A 172 21.73 -91.67 50.07
CA ARG A 172 21.74 -93.02 50.65
C ARG A 172 21.72 -92.91 52.19
N TYR A 173 20.72 -93.55 52.80
CA TYR A 173 20.59 -93.72 54.26
C TYR A 173 21.73 -94.54 54.86
#